data_AF-A0A961ISZ6-F1
#
_entry.id   AF-A0A961ISZ6-F1
#
_cell.length_a   1.000
_cell.length_b   1.000
_cell.length_c   1.000
_cell.angle_alpha   90.00
_cell.angle_beta   90.00
_cell.angle_gamma   90.00
#
_symmetry.space_group_name_H-M   'P 1'
#
loop_
_entity.id
_entity.type
_entity.pdbx_description
1 polymer ?
#
loop_
_entity_poly.entity_id
_entity_poly.type
_entity_poly.pdbx_seq_one_letter_code
_entity_poly.pdbx_strand_id
1 'polypeptide(L)'
;VVDEEITALPEGGHWIFATGPLTSEALGAAIMAETGADRLAFFDAIAPIVHADSIDMEVVWAQSRYDKGETEDERKAYLNCPMDKVQYEAFIDALLAAEKTEFHEGETAGYFDGCLPIEVMAERGRETLRHGPMKPVGLTNSHKPEEKAYAVVQLRRDNALGTLFNIVGFQTKMKYGAQTEVFRMIPGLEQASFARLGGIHRNTFMNSPTLLDGEMRLKSRPHIRFAGQVTGVEGYVESAAMGLLAARLAIAELTGRRLPPVPPTTAMGALVTHITGGAEAKSFQPMNVNFGLFPPVDGLKGGRRGRRDRYKAYTDRAKADWSAWLAAGDANS
;
A
#
# COMPACT_ATOMS: atom_id res chain seq x y z
N VAL A 1 15.17 25.38 -5.27
CA VAL A 1 14.09 24.68 -6.00
C VAL A 1 14.17 25.16 -7.43
N VAL A 2 14.16 24.25 -8.39
CA VAL A 2 14.12 24.56 -9.82
C VAL A 2 12.87 23.90 -10.36
N ASP A 3 12.01 24.67 -11.02
CA ASP A 3 10.73 24.18 -11.54
C ASP A 3 10.91 23.71 -12.99
N GLU A 4 11.74 22.67 -13.16
CA GLU A 4 12.05 22.08 -14.46
C GLU A 4 11.91 20.56 -14.43
N GLU A 5 11.58 19.97 -15.58
CA GLU A 5 11.60 18.52 -15.74
C GLU A 5 13.04 18.05 -15.98
N ILE A 6 13.51 17.13 -15.15
CA ILE A 6 14.77 16.42 -15.39
C ILE A 6 14.50 15.23 -16.33
N THR A 7 14.98 15.32 -17.57
CA THR A 7 14.69 14.35 -18.64
C THR A 7 15.81 13.34 -18.92
N ALA A 8 16.99 13.52 -18.30
CA ALA A 8 18.16 12.69 -18.53
C ALA A 8 18.91 12.37 -17.23
N LEU A 9 19.70 11.29 -17.25
CA LEU A 9 20.61 10.99 -16.13
C LEU A 9 21.85 11.90 -16.19
N PRO A 10 22.18 12.60 -15.10
CA PRO A 10 23.28 13.56 -15.07
C PRO A 10 24.64 12.87 -15.21
N GLU A 11 25.57 13.55 -15.90
CA GLU A 11 26.95 13.07 -16.09
C GLU A 11 27.82 13.25 -14.85
N GLY A 12 27.45 14.15 -13.93
CA GLY A 12 28.22 14.43 -12.72
C GLY A 12 27.38 15.02 -11.58
N GLY A 13 28.04 15.31 -10.46
CA GLY A 13 27.39 15.69 -9.20
C GLY A 13 26.80 14.49 -8.47
N HIS A 14 26.12 14.73 -7.35
CA HIS A 14 25.45 13.67 -6.57
C HIS A 14 23.94 13.88 -6.60
N TRP A 15 23.20 12.85 -7.00
CA TRP A 15 21.77 12.96 -7.28
C TRP A 15 20.97 11.91 -6.52
N ILE A 16 19.75 12.28 -6.11
CA ILE A 16 18.76 11.36 -5.55
C ILE A 16 17.47 11.55 -6.37
N PHE A 17 17.09 10.54 -7.14
CA PHE A 17 15.81 10.51 -7.84
C PHE A 17 14.72 9.96 -6.92
N ALA A 18 13.68 10.76 -6.68
CA ALA A 18 12.53 10.43 -5.84
C ALA A 18 11.20 10.80 -6.52
N THR A 19 11.08 10.48 -7.81
CA THR A 19 9.99 10.91 -8.72
C THR A 19 8.68 10.16 -8.53
N GLY A 20 8.65 9.15 -7.66
CA GLY A 20 7.44 8.41 -7.32
C GLY A 20 6.88 7.55 -8.48
N PRO A 21 5.58 7.17 -8.41
CA PRO A 21 4.94 6.25 -9.35
C PRO A 21 4.85 6.78 -10.79
N LEU A 22 4.79 8.10 -10.93
CA LEU A 22 4.55 8.82 -12.19
C LEU A 22 5.85 9.46 -12.69
N THR A 23 6.96 8.71 -12.59
CA THR A 23 8.22 9.10 -13.22
C THR A 23 7.97 9.41 -14.70
N SER A 24 8.44 10.57 -15.17
CA SER A 24 8.13 11.04 -16.51
C SER A 24 8.63 10.09 -17.59
N GLU A 25 8.00 10.16 -18.76
CA GLU A 25 8.35 9.28 -19.86
C GLU A 25 9.80 9.46 -20.31
N ALA A 26 10.29 10.71 -20.38
CA ALA A 26 11.65 11.01 -20.78
C ALA A 26 12.68 10.48 -19.77
N LEU A 27 12.50 10.76 -18.48
CA LEU A 27 13.42 10.27 -17.44
C LEU A 27 13.42 8.75 -17.36
N GLY A 28 12.24 8.13 -17.44
CA GLY A 28 12.13 6.67 -17.47
C GLY A 28 12.87 6.07 -18.66
N ALA A 29 12.95 6.77 -19.81
CA ALA A 29 13.61 6.27 -21.01
C ALA A 29 15.14 6.37 -20.84
N ALA A 30 15.62 7.44 -20.21
CA ALA A 30 17.02 7.58 -19.84
C ALA A 30 17.47 6.48 -18.86
N ILE A 31 16.63 6.13 -17.87
CA ILE A 31 16.91 5.03 -16.94
C ILE A 31 16.97 3.68 -17.67
N MET A 32 16.02 3.41 -18.58
CA MET A 32 16.04 2.18 -19.38
C MET A 32 17.29 2.08 -20.26
N ALA A 33 17.64 3.17 -20.94
CA ALA A 33 18.81 3.21 -21.82
C ALA A 33 20.11 2.93 -21.07
N GLU A 34 20.24 3.46 -19.85
CA GLU A 34 21.40 3.23 -18.99
C GLU A 34 21.47 1.81 -18.43
N THR A 35 20.33 1.23 -18.09
CA THR A 35 20.28 -0.03 -17.34
C THR A 35 20.12 -1.27 -18.22
N GLY A 36 19.68 -1.10 -19.47
CA GLY A 36 19.31 -2.19 -20.37
C GLY A 36 18.12 -3.02 -19.85
N ALA A 37 17.43 -2.53 -18.81
CA ALA A 37 16.31 -3.20 -18.18
C ALA A 37 15.00 -2.52 -18.59
N ASP A 38 13.98 -3.33 -18.88
CA ASP A 38 12.63 -2.83 -19.10
C ASP A 38 12.08 -2.15 -17.86
N ARG A 39 11.23 -1.13 -18.04
CA ARG A 39 10.42 -0.59 -16.96
C ARG A 39 9.52 -1.69 -16.44
N LEU A 40 9.56 -1.90 -15.13
CA LEU A 40 8.51 -2.66 -14.48
C LEU A 40 7.35 -1.72 -14.18
N ALA A 41 6.14 -2.24 -14.34
CA ALA A 41 4.94 -1.57 -13.89
C ALA A 41 4.19 -2.51 -12.96
N PHE A 42 3.40 -1.93 -12.08
CA PHE A 42 2.36 -2.62 -11.35
C PHE A 42 1.10 -1.77 -11.38
N PHE A 43 0.01 -2.39 -11.00
CA PHE A 43 -1.30 -1.77 -11.04
C PHE A 43 -1.86 -1.69 -9.62
N ASP A 44 -2.15 -0.47 -9.17
CA ASP A 44 -2.93 -0.23 -7.96
C ASP A 44 -4.36 0.08 -8.34
N ALA A 45 -5.31 -0.47 -7.59
CA ALA A 45 -6.71 -0.12 -7.76
C ALA A 45 -7.12 0.95 -6.74
N ILE A 46 -8.03 1.83 -7.12
CA ILE A 46 -8.61 2.86 -6.26
C ILE A 46 -10.05 2.48 -5.93
N ALA A 47 -10.44 2.75 -4.69
CA ALA A 47 -11.80 2.53 -4.22
C ALA A 47 -12.72 3.72 -4.54
N PRO A 48 -14.03 3.47 -4.78
CA PRO A 48 -15.02 4.53 -4.98
C PRO A 48 -15.20 5.44 -3.77
N ILE A 49 -15.69 6.65 -4.04
CA ILE A 49 -16.09 7.65 -3.04
C ILE A 49 -17.56 8.00 -3.29
N VAL A 50 -18.36 7.96 -2.23
CA VAL A 50 -19.79 8.28 -2.23
C VAL A 50 -20.05 9.62 -1.54
N HIS A 51 -21.09 10.32 -1.98
CA HIS A 51 -21.58 11.51 -1.31
C HIS A 51 -22.34 11.16 -0.03
N ALA A 52 -22.07 11.88 1.05
CA ALA A 52 -22.63 11.62 2.37
C ALA A 52 -24.16 11.72 2.42
N ASP A 53 -24.75 12.64 1.66
CA ASP A 53 -26.19 12.88 1.58
C ASP A 53 -26.98 11.81 0.82
N SER A 54 -26.25 10.91 0.12
CA SER A 54 -26.83 9.78 -0.61
C SER A 54 -26.78 8.44 0.15
N ILE A 55 -26.26 8.46 1.39
CA ILE A 55 -26.18 7.28 2.27
C ILE A 55 -27.44 7.22 3.13
N ASP A 56 -28.12 6.07 3.14
CA ASP A 56 -29.27 5.85 4.01
C ASP A 56 -28.83 5.50 5.44
N MET A 57 -28.96 6.49 6.31
CA MET A 57 -28.60 6.41 7.72
C MET A 57 -29.62 5.65 8.59
N GLU A 58 -30.79 5.30 8.06
CA GLU A 58 -31.74 4.40 8.74
C GLU A 58 -31.24 2.95 8.74
N VAL A 59 -30.38 2.60 7.77
CA VAL A 59 -29.76 1.27 7.63
C VAL A 59 -28.34 1.24 8.22
N VAL A 60 -27.58 2.31 8.00
CA VAL A 60 -26.15 2.41 8.32
C VAL A 60 -25.91 2.92 9.75
N TRP A 61 -24.84 2.49 10.41
CA TRP A 61 -24.44 3.01 11.73
C TRP A 61 -22.97 3.39 11.82
N ALA A 62 -22.66 4.36 12.68
CA ALA A 62 -21.30 4.84 12.92
C ALA A 62 -20.62 4.07 14.05
N GLN A 63 -19.51 3.37 13.75
CA GLN A 63 -18.74 2.60 14.72
C GLN A 63 -17.36 2.16 14.18
N SER A 64 -16.32 2.35 14.98
CA SER A 64 -15.02 1.70 14.85
C SER A 64 -15.03 0.33 15.52
N ARG A 65 -14.30 -0.65 14.96
CA ARG A 65 -14.26 -2.00 15.53
C ARG A 65 -13.80 -1.99 16.99
N TYR A 66 -14.52 -2.70 17.84
CA TYR A 66 -14.35 -2.81 19.29
C TYR A 66 -14.41 -1.46 20.02
N ASP A 67 -15.08 -0.47 19.42
CA ASP A 67 -15.13 0.91 19.90
C ASP A 67 -13.72 1.46 20.17
N LYS A 68 -12.78 1.12 19.27
CA LYS A 68 -11.39 1.55 19.38
C LYS A 68 -11.27 3.05 19.15
N GLY A 69 -10.68 3.76 20.11
CA GLY A 69 -10.47 5.21 20.10
C GLY A 69 -10.60 5.78 21.50
N GLU A 70 -9.94 6.90 21.78
CA GLU A 70 -10.09 7.61 23.05
C GLU A 70 -11.24 8.63 22.97
N THR A 71 -11.39 9.24 21.79
CA THR A 71 -12.45 10.22 21.50
C THR A 71 -13.70 9.56 20.94
N GLU A 72 -14.83 10.28 20.96
CA GLU A 72 -16.04 9.81 20.29
C GLU A 72 -15.86 9.73 18.77
N ASP A 73 -15.19 10.71 18.16
CA ASP A 73 -14.91 10.74 16.73
C ASP A 73 -14.09 9.54 16.27
N GLU A 74 -13.06 9.14 17.04
CA GLU A 74 -12.29 7.93 16.74
C GLU A 74 -13.13 6.66 16.86
N ARG A 75 -14.04 6.61 17.86
CA ARG A 75 -14.96 5.48 18.06
C ARG A 75 -16.07 5.42 17.02
N LYS A 76 -16.35 6.52 16.30
CA LYS A 76 -17.34 6.62 15.22
C LYS A 76 -16.71 6.95 13.86
N ALA A 77 -15.43 6.62 13.68
CA ALA A 77 -14.67 7.02 12.49
C ALA A 77 -15.13 6.34 11.18
N TYR A 78 -15.96 5.30 11.27
CA TYR A 78 -16.48 4.54 10.13
C TYR A 78 -18.00 4.47 10.18
N LEU A 79 -18.62 4.58 9.01
CA LEU A 79 -19.99 4.13 8.79
C LEU A 79 -19.97 2.66 8.37
N ASN A 80 -20.96 1.89 8.78
CA ASN A 80 -21.01 0.44 8.56
C ASN A 80 -22.33 0.07 7.89
N CYS A 81 -22.22 -0.56 6.72
CA CYS A 81 -23.34 -1.06 5.92
C CYS A 81 -23.48 -2.56 6.18
N PRO A 82 -24.52 -3.01 6.91
CA PRO A 82 -24.67 -4.42 7.26
C PRO A 82 -25.17 -5.22 6.06
N MET A 83 -24.74 -6.47 5.93
CA MET A 83 -25.34 -7.43 5.01
C MET A 83 -25.71 -8.71 5.75
N ASP A 84 -26.87 -9.26 5.43
CA ASP A 84 -27.18 -10.66 5.72
C ASP A 84 -26.48 -11.60 4.73
N LYS A 85 -26.70 -12.91 4.90
CA LYS A 85 -26.07 -13.93 4.06
C LYS A 85 -26.55 -13.88 2.61
N VAL A 86 -27.84 -13.65 2.38
CA VAL A 86 -28.44 -13.65 1.04
C VAL A 86 -27.96 -12.43 0.26
N GLN A 87 -27.96 -11.26 0.90
CA GLN A 87 -27.45 -10.01 0.35
C GLN A 87 -25.96 -10.14 -0.01
N TYR A 88 -25.16 -10.73 0.89
CA TYR A 88 -23.74 -10.97 0.62
C TYR A 88 -23.53 -11.91 -0.58
N GLU A 89 -24.22 -13.04 -0.63
CA GLU A 89 -24.07 -14.01 -1.72
C GLU A 89 -24.47 -13.39 -3.06
N ALA A 90 -25.57 -12.63 -3.11
CA ALA A 90 -25.99 -11.91 -4.30
C ALA A 90 -24.97 -10.83 -4.73
N PHE A 91 -24.40 -10.09 -3.77
CA PHE A 91 -23.35 -9.11 -4.06
C PHE A 91 -22.10 -9.76 -4.63
N ILE A 92 -21.67 -10.90 -4.09
CA ILE A 92 -20.54 -11.66 -4.64
C ILE A 92 -20.83 -12.15 -6.07
N ASP A 93 -22.04 -12.63 -6.34
CA ASP A 93 -22.42 -13.07 -7.69
C ASP A 93 -22.37 -11.91 -8.69
N ALA A 94 -22.95 -10.75 -8.32
CA ALA A 94 -22.91 -9.56 -9.15
C ALA A 94 -21.47 -9.06 -9.37
N LEU A 95 -20.63 -9.08 -8.34
CA LEU A 95 -19.23 -8.67 -8.43
C LEU A 95 -18.41 -9.57 -9.37
N LEU A 96 -18.64 -10.89 -9.32
CA LEU A 96 -17.94 -11.85 -10.18
C LEU A 96 -18.39 -11.75 -11.65
N ALA A 97 -19.68 -11.47 -11.87
CA ALA A 97 -20.28 -11.31 -13.19
C ALA A 97 -20.04 -9.92 -13.82
N ALA A 98 -19.64 -8.93 -13.02
CA ALA A 98 -19.45 -7.56 -13.46
C ALA A 98 -18.45 -7.43 -14.60
N GLU A 99 -18.76 -6.52 -15.53
CA GLU A 99 -17.86 -6.19 -16.63
C GLU A 99 -16.60 -5.48 -16.11
N LYS A 100 -15.43 -5.97 -16.51
CA LYS A 100 -14.13 -5.51 -16.03
C LYS A 100 -13.41 -4.75 -17.14
N THR A 101 -12.59 -3.78 -16.76
CA THR A 101 -11.63 -3.17 -17.67
C THR A 101 -10.54 -4.20 -18.00
N GLU A 102 -10.25 -4.35 -19.28
CA GLU A 102 -9.14 -5.17 -19.76
C GLU A 102 -7.85 -4.36 -19.80
N PHE A 103 -6.73 -5.02 -19.54
CA PHE A 103 -5.42 -4.42 -19.69
C PHE A 103 -5.06 -4.29 -21.18
N HIS A 104 -4.32 -3.25 -21.54
CA HIS A 104 -3.82 -3.08 -22.90
C HIS A 104 -2.75 -4.14 -23.25
N GLU A 105 -2.58 -4.41 -24.54
CA GLU A 105 -1.57 -5.36 -25.04
C GLU A 105 -0.17 -4.93 -24.57
N GLY A 106 0.53 -5.81 -23.83
CA GLY A 106 1.85 -5.53 -23.23
C GLY A 106 1.83 -5.11 -21.75
N GLU A 107 0.66 -4.91 -21.15
CA GLU A 107 0.51 -4.72 -19.69
C GLU A 107 0.53 -6.07 -18.96
N THR A 108 1.68 -6.75 -18.96
CA THR A 108 1.86 -8.09 -18.32
C THR A 108 2.08 -8.02 -16.81
N ALA A 109 1.92 -6.86 -16.18
CA ALA A 109 2.14 -6.70 -14.76
C ALA A 109 1.01 -7.34 -13.95
N GLY A 110 1.38 -8.18 -12.99
CA GLY A 110 0.45 -8.68 -11.98
C GLY A 110 -0.10 -7.55 -11.11
N TYR A 111 -1.19 -7.84 -10.39
CA TYR A 111 -1.71 -6.93 -9.37
C TYR A 111 -0.75 -6.87 -8.17
N PHE A 112 -0.64 -5.70 -7.55
CA PHE A 112 0.02 -5.63 -6.25
C PHE A 112 -0.80 -6.35 -5.18
N ASP A 113 -0.22 -7.37 -4.54
CA ASP A 113 -0.94 -8.26 -3.61
C ASP A 113 -1.48 -7.52 -2.36
N GLY A 114 -0.92 -6.35 -2.01
CA GLY A 114 -1.44 -5.53 -0.92
C GLY A 114 -2.61 -4.62 -1.30
N CYS A 115 -2.92 -4.46 -2.60
CA CYS A 115 -3.97 -3.58 -3.12
C CYS A 115 -4.77 -4.23 -4.27
N LEU A 116 -5.23 -5.47 -4.05
CA LEU A 116 -5.97 -6.23 -5.05
C LEU A 116 -7.37 -5.65 -5.33
N PRO A 117 -7.84 -5.67 -6.58
CA PRO A 117 -9.24 -5.40 -6.89
C PRO A 117 -10.19 -6.36 -6.15
N ILE A 118 -11.31 -5.85 -5.66
CA ILE A 118 -12.26 -6.60 -4.84
C ILE A 118 -12.85 -7.81 -5.59
N GLU A 119 -13.05 -7.70 -6.90
CA GLU A 119 -13.46 -8.80 -7.76
C GLU A 119 -12.40 -9.91 -7.87
N VAL A 120 -11.11 -9.56 -7.88
CA VAL A 120 -10.01 -10.53 -7.90
C VAL A 120 -9.92 -11.24 -6.54
N MET A 121 -10.18 -10.53 -5.45
CA MET A 121 -10.28 -11.14 -4.13
C MET A 121 -11.47 -12.11 -4.04
N ALA A 122 -12.62 -11.77 -4.64
CA ALA A 122 -13.80 -12.64 -4.69
C ALA A 122 -13.56 -13.91 -5.52
N GLU A 123 -12.80 -13.81 -6.62
CA GLU A 123 -12.40 -14.96 -7.46
C GLU A 123 -11.56 -15.98 -6.68
N ARG A 124 -10.75 -15.53 -5.70
CA ARG A 124 -9.97 -16.42 -4.83
C ARG A 124 -10.85 -17.24 -3.86
N GLY A 125 -12.13 -16.88 -3.72
CA GLY A 125 -13.11 -17.64 -2.96
C GLY A 125 -14.22 -16.77 -2.39
N ARG A 126 -15.45 -17.31 -2.34
CA ARG A 126 -16.64 -16.56 -1.90
C ARG A 126 -16.55 -16.02 -0.48
N GLU A 127 -15.77 -16.64 0.41
CA GLU A 127 -15.61 -16.21 1.80
C GLU A 127 -14.45 -15.21 2.00
N THR A 128 -13.64 -14.98 0.97
CA THR A 128 -12.42 -14.17 1.05
C THR A 128 -12.72 -12.76 1.58
N LEU A 129 -13.75 -12.11 1.04
CA LEU A 129 -14.10 -10.75 1.44
C LEU A 129 -14.57 -10.66 2.89
N ARG A 130 -15.32 -11.66 3.40
CA ARG A 130 -15.75 -11.74 4.81
C ARG A 130 -14.61 -11.98 5.80
N HIS A 131 -13.46 -12.44 5.33
CA HIS A 131 -12.25 -12.53 6.13
C HIS A 131 -11.30 -11.33 5.94
N GLY A 132 -11.53 -10.52 4.90
CA GLY A 132 -10.81 -9.29 4.58
C GLY A 132 -11.68 -8.03 4.78
N PRO A 133 -11.96 -7.26 3.71
CA PRO A 133 -12.57 -5.92 3.81
C PRO A 133 -14.01 -5.93 4.32
N MET A 134 -14.76 -7.03 4.12
CA MET A 134 -16.17 -7.13 4.53
C MET A 134 -16.38 -7.85 5.86
N LYS A 135 -15.33 -7.98 6.68
CA LYS A 135 -15.38 -8.70 7.95
C LYS A 135 -16.35 -8.03 8.94
N PRO A 136 -17.27 -8.73 9.62
CA PRO A 136 -18.20 -8.11 10.57
C PRO A 136 -17.65 -8.00 12.01
N VAL A 137 -16.47 -8.55 12.28
CA VAL A 137 -15.97 -8.76 13.66
C VAL A 137 -15.68 -7.44 14.40
N GLY A 138 -16.12 -7.38 15.65
CA GLY A 138 -15.92 -6.22 16.53
C GLY A 138 -16.92 -5.10 16.29
N LEU A 139 -18.03 -5.37 15.63
CA LEU A 139 -19.07 -4.39 15.35
C LEU A 139 -20.41 -4.89 15.91
N THR A 140 -21.25 -3.95 16.35
CA THR A 140 -22.59 -4.19 16.88
C THR A 140 -23.52 -3.15 16.24
N ASN A 141 -24.47 -3.60 15.42
CA ASN A 141 -25.40 -2.70 14.74
C ASN A 141 -26.37 -2.07 15.75
N SER A 142 -26.35 -0.74 15.91
CA SER A 142 -27.23 -0.03 16.84
C SER A 142 -28.71 -0.14 16.48
N HIS A 143 -29.03 -0.31 15.20
CA HIS A 143 -30.41 -0.45 14.73
C HIS A 143 -30.97 -1.85 14.99
N LYS A 144 -30.09 -2.86 15.05
CA LYS A 144 -30.44 -4.27 15.32
C LYS A 144 -29.39 -4.97 16.20
N PRO A 145 -29.30 -4.63 17.51
CA PRO A 145 -28.19 -5.08 18.36
C PRO A 145 -28.09 -6.59 18.55
N GLU A 146 -29.21 -7.29 18.47
CA GLU A 146 -29.29 -8.75 18.65
C GLU A 146 -28.96 -9.54 17.37
N GLU A 147 -28.92 -8.87 16.21
CA GLU A 147 -28.62 -9.49 14.92
C GLU A 147 -27.14 -9.32 14.56
N LYS A 148 -26.44 -10.44 14.40
CA LYS A 148 -25.07 -10.41 13.89
C LYS A 148 -25.07 -10.31 12.37
N ALA A 149 -24.56 -9.20 11.86
CA ALA A 149 -24.32 -9.03 10.43
C ALA A 149 -23.41 -10.16 9.89
N TYR A 150 -23.77 -10.70 8.74
CA TYR A 150 -22.99 -11.76 8.08
C TYR A 150 -21.72 -11.17 7.45
N ALA A 151 -21.83 -9.99 6.85
CA ALA A 151 -20.75 -9.17 6.32
C ALA A 151 -21.03 -7.68 6.59
N VAL A 152 -20.00 -6.83 6.53
CA VAL A 152 -20.14 -5.38 6.71
C VAL A 152 -19.23 -4.64 5.74
N VAL A 153 -19.77 -3.70 4.96
CA VAL A 153 -18.97 -2.73 4.20
C VAL A 153 -18.73 -1.50 5.05
N GLN A 154 -17.47 -1.11 5.25
CA GLN A 154 -17.13 0.10 6.01
C GLN A 154 -16.91 1.28 5.06
N LEU A 155 -17.46 2.43 5.41
CA LEU A 155 -17.18 3.70 4.76
C LEU A 155 -16.37 4.58 5.71
N ARG A 156 -15.34 5.25 5.21
CA ARG A 156 -14.51 6.17 5.99
C ARG A 156 -14.64 7.57 5.45
N ARG A 157 -14.71 8.55 6.34
CA ARG A 157 -14.69 9.97 5.98
C ARG A 157 -13.45 10.27 5.13
N ASP A 158 -13.68 10.78 3.93
CA ASP A 158 -12.63 11.06 2.95
C ASP A 158 -12.12 12.51 3.04
N ASN A 159 -13.00 13.45 3.41
CA ASN A 159 -12.66 14.87 3.54
C ASN A 159 -13.00 15.45 4.92
N ALA A 160 -12.30 16.53 5.29
CA ALA A 160 -12.49 17.22 6.57
C ALA A 160 -13.90 17.82 6.75
N LEU A 161 -14.65 18.06 5.67
CA LEU A 161 -16.04 18.52 5.72
C LEU A 161 -17.01 17.37 6.03
N GLY A 162 -16.65 16.12 5.74
CA GLY A 162 -17.52 14.96 5.97
C GLY A 162 -18.62 14.80 4.94
N THR A 163 -18.45 15.42 3.77
CA THR A 163 -19.40 15.33 2.66
C THR A 163 -19.08 14.16 1.72
N LEU A 164 -17.92 13.54 1.89
CA LEU A 164 -17.43 12.44 1.06
C LEU A 164 -16.97 11.26 1.92
N PHE A 165 -17.32 10.06 1.48
CA PHE A 165 -16.97 8.82 2.15
C PHE A 165 -16.34 7.82 1.17
N ASN A 166 -15.17 7.32 1.52
CA ASN A 166 -14.47 6.27 0.79
C ASN A 166 -15.01 4.89 1.18
N ILE A 167 -15.24 4.00 0.21
CA ILE A 167 -15.62 2.60 0.48
C ILE A 167 -14.34 1.79 0.79
N VAL A 168 -14.16 1.42 2.06
CA VAL A 168 -12.89 0.90 2.58
C VAL A 168 -12.60 -0.50 2.02
N GLY A 169 -11.48 -0.63 1.31
CA GLY A 169 -11.02 -1.92 0.76
C GLY A 169 -11.78 -2.39 -0.47
N PHE A 170 -12.44 -1.45 -1.17
CA PHE A 170 -13.22 -1.71 -2.38
C PHE A 170 -12.51 -1.18 -3.63
N GLN A 171 -11.18 -1.30 -3.65
CA GLN A 171 -10.42 -1.03 -4.86
C GLN A 171 -10.95 -1.92 -6.00
N THR A 172 -11.14 -1.40 -7.20
CA THR A 172 -11.80 -2.17 -8.27
C THR A 172 -11.30 -1.79 -9.67
N LYS A 173 -11.44 -2.73 -10.61
CA LYS A 173 -11.23 -2.53 -12.05
C LYS A 173 -12.51 -2.68 -12.88
N MET A 174 -13.66 -2.91 -12.24
CA MET A 174 -14.96 -2.95 -12.89
C MET A 174 -15.16 -1.69 -13.75
N LYS A 175 -15.84 -1.82 -14.88
CA LYS A 175 -16.24 -0.66 -15.68
C LYS A 175 -17.21 0.21 -14.87
N TYR A 176 -17.23 1.51 -15.15
CA TYR A 176 -17.98 2.48 -14.35
C TYR A 176 -19.47 2.16 -14.22
N GLY A 177 -20.13 1.71 -15.29
CA GLY A 177 -21.52 1.26 -15.24
C GLY A 177 -21.72 0.12 -14.24
N ALA A 178 -20.94 -0.95 -14.38
CA ALA A 178 -20.97 -2.11 -13.49
C ALA A 178 -20.68 -1.74 -12.03
N GLN A 179 -19.73 -0.83 -11.77
CA GLN A 179 -19.46 -0.34 -10.41
C GLN A 179 -20.71 0.27 -9.78
N THR A 180 -21.40 1.17 -10.49
CA THR A 180 -22.59 1.84 -9.93
C THR A 180 -23.71 0.85 -9.63
N GLU A 181 -23.92 -0.15 -10.49
CA GLU A 181 -24.95 -1.18 -10.30
C GLU A 181 -24.61 -2.08 -9.12
N VAL A 182 -23.39 -2.62 -9.07
CA VAL A 182 -22.94 -3.56 -8.04
C VAL A 182 -22.88 -2.89 -6.66
N PHE A 183 -22.30 -1.69 -6.55
CA PHE A 183 -22.15 -1.04 -5.25
C PHE A 183 -23.47 -0.51 -4.68
N ARG A 184 -24.49 -0.26 -5.51
CA ARG A 184 -25.85 0.03 -5.04
C ARG A 184 -26.59 -1.18 -4.49
N MET A 185 -26.05 -2.40 -4.63
CA MET A 185 -26.59 -3.57 -3.93
C MET A 185 -26.20 -3.62 -2.45
N ILE A 186 -25.29 -2.74 -2.00
CA ILE A 186 -24.87 -2.66 -0.60
C ILE A 186 -25.98 -1.96 0.19
N PRO A 187 -26.49 -2.57 1.28
CA PRO A 187 -27.56 -1.97 2.08
C PRO A 187 -27.15 -0.62 2.66
N GLY A 188 -27.97 0.40 2.43
CA GLY A 188 -27.68 1.79 2.78
C GLY A 188 -27.06 2.61 1.65
N LEU A 189 -26.69 1.99 0.52
CA LEU A 189 -26.10 2.62 -0.66
C LEU A 189 -26.97 2.47 -1.92
N GLU A 190 -28.23 2.06 -1.79
CA GLU A 190 -29.14 1.78 -2.92
C GLU A 190 -29.32 3.01 -3.83
N GLN A 191 -29.30 4.20 -3.23
CA GLN A 191 -29.40 5.50 -3.92
C GLN A 191 -28.07 6.26 -3.95
N ALA A 192 -26.95 5.59 -3.68
CA ALA A 192 -25.65 6.24 -3.58
C ALA A 192 -25.31 7.01 -4.86
N SER A 193 -24.84 8.24 -4.67
CA SER A 193 -24.21 9.07 -5.69
C SER A 193 -22.70 9.01 -5.51
N PHE A 194 -21.97 8.71 -6.59
CA PHE A 194 -20.53 8.53 -6.56
C PHE A 194 -19.83 9.81 -6.98
N ALA A 195 -19.08 10.42 -6.07
CA ALA A 195 -18.20 11.55 -6.36
C ALA A 195 -17.02 11.11 -7.24
N ARG A 196 -16.58 9.87 -7.05
CA ARG A 196 -15.52 9.23 -7.84
C ARG A 196 -15.73 7.72 -7.87
N LEU A 197 -15.62 7.12 -9.05
CA LEU A 197 -15.60 5.67 -9.21
C LEU A 197 -14.18 5.12 -9.07
N GLY A 198 -14.07 3.85 -8.73
CA GLY A 198 -12.78 3.15 -8.64
C GLY A 198 -12.13 2.97 -10.01
N GLY A 199 -10.86 2.59 -10.02
CA GLY A 199 -10.13 2.37 -11.27
C GLY A 199 -8.71 1.90 -11.02
N ILE A 200 -8.05 1.43 -12.06
CA ILE A 200 -6.65 0.99 -11.99
C ILE A 200 -5.72 2.14 -12.34
N HIS A 201 -4.65 2.30 -11.58
CA HIS A 201 -3.54 3.22 -11.82
C HIS A 201 -2.28 2.42 -12.10
N ARG A 202 -1.63 2.73 -13.22
CA ARG A 202 -0.34 2.16 -13.59
C ARG A 202 0.77 2.91 -12.85
N ASN A 203 1.51 2.19 -12.01
CA ASN A 203 2.64 2.71 -11.28
C ASN A 203 3.93 2.16 -11.86
N THR A 204 4.87 3.04 -12.18
CA THR A 204 6.17 2.66 -12.75
C THR A 204 7.20 2.49 -11.64
N PHE A 205 8.03 1.45 -11.75
CA PHE A 205 9.18 1.22 -10.88
C PHE A 205 10.31 0.54 -11.64
N MET A 206 11.51 0.55 -11.07
CA MET A 206 12.66 -0.13 -11.63
C MET A 206 12.86 -1.51 -11.01
N ASN A 207 13.49 -2.45 -11.72
CA ASN A 207 13.94 -3.73 -11.14
C ASN A 207 15.14 -3.52 -10.21
N SER A 208 14.92 -2.82 -9.10
CA SER A 208 15.96 -2.33 -8.22
C SER A 208 16.89 -3.41 -7.67
N PRO A 209 16.48 -4.67 -7.37
CA PRO A 209 17.42 -5.68 -6.86
C PRO A 209 18.61 -5.93 -7.79
N THR A 210 18.37 -5.81 -9.10
CA THR A 210 19.41 -5.96 -10.12
C THR A 210 20.23 -4.68 -10.31
N LEU A 211 19.60 -3.51 -10.13
CA LEU A 211 20.14 -2.21 -10.53
C LEU A 211 20.78 -1.40 -9.40
N LEU A 212 20.33 -1.57 -8.16
CA LEU A 212 20.76 -0.78 -7.00
C LEU A 212 21.68 -1.57 -6.08
N ASP A 213 22.72 -0.90 -5.55
CA ASP A 213 23.55 -1.43 -4.47
C ASP A 213 22.93 -1.23 -3.09
N GLY A 214 23.55 -1.76 -2.03
CA GLY A 214 23.07 -1.66 -0.64
C GLY A 214 23.01 -0.24 -0.06
N GLU A 215 23.52 0.77 -0.77
CA GLU A 215 23.41 2.19 -0.43
C GLU A 215 22.42 2.93 -1.34
N MET A 216 21.61 2.16 -2.08
CA MET A 216 20.58 2.60 -3.02
C MET A 216 21.13 3.40 -4.20
N ARG A 217 22.41 3.21 -4.53
CA ARG A 217 23.05 3.80 -5.71
C ARG A 217 22.82 2.93 -6.92
N LEU A 218 22.71 3.55 -8.09
CA LEU A 218 22.72 2.84 -9.35
C LEU A 218 24.10 2.20 -9.54
N LYS A 219 24.15 0.87 -9.71
CA LYS A 219 25.42 0.13 -9.83
C LYS A 219 26.29 0.63 -11.00
N SER A 220 25.67 1.03 -12.11
CA SER A 220 26.37 1.55 -13.29
C SER A 220 26.84 3.00 -13.13
N ARG A 221 26.17 3.79 -12.26
CA ARG A 221 26.49 5.21 -11.99
C ARG A 221 26.36 5.52 -10.49
N PRO A 222 27.37 5.18 -9.66
CA PRO A 222 27.27 5.28 -8.20
C PRO A 222 27.00 6.70 -7.66
N HIS A 223 27.25 7.75 -8.45
CA HIS A 223 26.89 9.12 -8.06
C HIS A 223 25.37 9.39 -8.07
N ILE A 224 24.57 8.45 -8.60
CA ILE A 224 23.11 8.53 -8.68
C ILE A 224 22.49 7.54 -7.68
N ARG A 225 21.57 8.02 -6.86
CA ARG A 225 20.70 7.22 -5.99
C ARG A 225 19.24 7.31 -6.41
N PHE A 226 18.48 6.30 -6.03
CA PHE A 226 17.02 6.30 -6.15
C PHE A 226 16.39 6.08 -4.78
N ALA A 227 15.23 6.70 -4.54
CA ALA A 227 14.48 6.55 -3.30
C ALA A 227 12.97 6.67 -3.51
N GLY A 228 12.19 6.08 -2.60
CA GLY A 228 10.73 6.10 -2.68
C GLY A 228 10.19 5.12 -3.72
N GLN A 229 8.93 5.31 -4.12
CA GLN A 229 8.20 4.30 -4.89
C GLN A 229 8.88 3.85 -6.19
N VAL A 230 9.67 4.70 -6.84
CA VAL A 230 10.43 4.34 -8.05
C VAL A 230 11.37 3.15 -7.83
N THR A 231 11.82 2.91 -6.59
CA THR A 231 12.67 1.77 -6.22
C THR A 231 11.90 0.49 -5.89
N GLY A 232 10.56 0.49 -5.96
CA GLY A 232 9.75 -0.67 -5.54
C GLY A 232 9.54 -0.78 -4.03
N VAL A 233 9.55 0.33 -3.30
CA VAL A 233 8.85 0.40 -2.00
C VAL A 233 7.43 0.94 -2.21
N GLU A 234 6.51 0.65 -1.31
CA GLU A 234 5.14 1.16 -1.40
C GLU A 234 4.68 1.76 -0.09
N GLY A 235 3.96 2.88 -0.19
CA GLY A 235 3.41 3.63 0.93
C GLY A 235 4.14 4.94 1.17
N TYR A 236 3.39 5.92 1.70
CA TYR A 236 3.93 7.25 1.99
C TYR A 236 5.02 7.20 3.07
N VAL A 237 4.82 6.37 4.11
CA VAL A 237 5.75 6.24 5.23
C VAL A 237 7.05 5.58 4.77
N GLU A 238 6.94 4.52 3.97
CA GLU A 238 8.06 3.82 3.35
C GLU A 238 8.83 4.75 2.43
N SER A 239 8.12 5.48 1.55
CA SER A 239 8.77 6.42 0.62
C SER A 239 9.52 7.54 1.35
N ALA A 240 8.92 8.11 2.39
CA ALA A 240 9.56 9.13 3.23
C ALA A 240 10.78 8.56 3.98
N ALA A 241 10.66 7.35 4.54
CA ALA A 241 11.75 6.65 5.22
C ALA A 241 12.94 6.39 4.29
N MET A 242 12.68 5.91 3.06
CA MET A 242 13.71 5.66 2.07
C MET A 242 14.37 6.95 1.59
N GLY A 243 13.59 8.03 1.39
CA GLY A 243 14.14 9.35 1.06
C GLY A 243 15.09 9.89 2.14
N LEU A 244 14.67 9.80 3.41
CA LEU A 244 15.50 10.18 4.56
C LEU A 244 16.80 9.35 4.61
N LEU A 245 16.70 8.05 4.40
CA LEU A 245 17.86 7.17 4.42
C LEU A 245 18.83 7.47 3.26
N ALA A 246 18.30 7.68 2.04
CA ALA A 246 19.09 8.06 0.86
C ALA A 246 19.93 9.32 1.14
N ALA A 247 19.28 10.34 1.72
CA ALA A 247 19.93 11.59 2.07
C ALA A 247 21.05 11.38 3.10
N ARG A 248 20.81 10.59 4.15
CA ARG A 248 21.85 10.31 5.17
C ARG A 248 23.05 9.57 4.59
N LEU A 249 22.83 8.59 3.71
CA LEU A 249 23.90 7.87 3.02
C LEU A 249 24.68 8.81 2.08
N ALA A 250 23.98 9.64 1.31
CA ALA A 250 24.60 10.62 0.40
C ALA A 250 25.42 11.67 1.16
N ILE A 251 24.90 12.21 2.27
CA ILE A 251 25.62 13.19 3.10
C ILE A 251 26.88 12.56 3.72
N ALA A 252 26.81 11.31 4.18
CA ALA A 252 27.99 10.62 4.67
C ALA A 252 29.07 10.52 3.59
N GLU A 253 28.72 10.04 2.39
CA GLU A 253 29.65 9.93 1.26
C GLU A 253 30.24 11.29 0.86
N LEU A 254 29.40 12.33 0.74
CA LEU A 254 29.82 13.70 0.41
C LEU A 254 30.77 14.32 1.43
N THR A 255 30.69 13.87 2.69
CA THR A 255 31.56 14.34 3.78
C THR A 255 32.77 13.41 3.99
N GLY A 256 33.04 12.50 3.04
CA GLY A 256 34.17 11.57 3.12
C GLY A 256 34.01 10.48 4.19
N ARG A 257 32.78 10.29 4.70
CA ARG A 257 32.44 9.29 5.71
C ARG A 257 31.76 8.09 5.07
N ARG A 258 31.82 6.95 5.75
CA ARG A 258 31.08 5.76 5.39
C ARG A 258 30.26 5.28 6.58
N LEU A 259 28.95 5.15 6.39
CA LEU A 259 28.08 4.55 7.39
C LEU A 259 28.18 3.01 7.30
N PRO A 260 28.03 2.29 8.42
CA PRO A 260 27.85 0.85 8.35
C PRO A 260 26.58 0.50 7.56
N PRO A 261 26.46 -0.72 6.99
CA PRO A 261 25.23 -1.16 6.34
C PRO A 261 24.03 -1.04 7.28
N VAL A 262 22.88 -0.67 6.74
CA VAL A 262 21.64 -0.58 7.52
C VAL A 262 21.22 -2.00 7.96
N PRO A 263 20.96 -2.25 9.26
CA PRO A 263 20.67 -3.60 9.70
C PRO A 263 19.34 -4.11 9.14
N PRO A 264 19.30 -5.32 8.51
CA PRO A 264 18.08 -5.88 7.91
C PRO A 264 17.01 -6.23 8.94
N THR A 265 17.36 -6.23 10.22
CA THR A 265 16.47 -6.40 11.36
C THR A 265 15.63 -5.17 11.67
N THR A 266 15.89 -4.04 11.00
CA THR A 266 15.13 -2.79 11.12
C THR A 266 14.11 -2.64 9.98
N ALA A 267 13.09 -1.80 10.14
CA ALA A 267 12.10 -1.54 9.09
C ALA A 267 12.74 -0.99 7.80
N MET A 268 13.61 0.01 7.93
CA MET A 268 14.30 0.60 6.78
C MET A 268 15.30 -0.40 6.17
N GLY A 269 16.05 -1.13 6.98
CA GLY A 269 17.00 -2.13 6.46
C GLY A 269 16.31 -3.32 5.79
N ALA A 270 15.14 -3.74 6.26
CA ALA A 270 14.32 -4.75 5.60
C ALA A 270 13.84 -4.26 4.21
N LEU A 271 13.43 -3.00 4.09
CA LEU A 271 13.06 -2.39 2.80
C LEU A 271 14.27 -2.25 1.87
N VAL A 272 15.43 -1.79 2.37
CA VAL A 272 16.68 -1.77 1.59
C VAL A 272 17.00 -3.16 1.07
N THR A 273 16.96 -4.17 1.95
CA THR A 273 17.24 -5.55 1.58
C THR A 273 16.30 -6.02 0.47
N HIS A 274 15.00 -5.76 0.57
CA HIS A 274 14.02 -6.06 -0.48
C HIS A 274 14.41 -5.47 -1.84
N ILE A 275 14.77 -4.19 -1.87
CA ILE A 275 15.06 -3.47 -3.12
C ILE A 275 16.49 -3.66 -3.64
N THR A 276 17.42 -4.26 -2.89
CA THR A 276 18.84 -4.40 -3.28
C THR A 276 19.36 -5.84 -3.35
N GLY A 277 18.48 -6.86 -3.39
CA GLY A 277 18.89 -8.26 -3.63
C GLY A 277 18.27 -9.31 -2.73
N GLY A 278 17.43 -8.93 -1.77
CA GLY A 278 16.66 -9.84 -0.91
C GLY A 278 15.41 -10.41 -1.58
N ALA A 279 14.97 -9.81 -2.68
CA ALA A 279 13.87 -10.31 -3.50
C ALA A 279 14.39 -11.01 -4.77
N GLU A 280 13.63 -12.00 -5.24
CA GLU A 280 13.91 -12.63 -6.53
C GLU A 280 13.61 -11.66 -7.67
N ALA A 281 14.64 -11.29 -8.44
CA ALA A 281 14.55 -10.26 -9.46
C ALA A 281 13.48 -10.50 -10.55
N LYS A 282 13.17 -11.76 -10.85
CA LYS A 282 12.17 -12.12 -11.89
C LYS A 282 10.72 -11.91 -11.44
N SER A 283 10.47 -12.03 -10.14
CA SER A 283 9.17 -11.92 -9.51
C SER A 283 9.07 -10.68 -8.62
N PHE A 284 10.04 -9.75 -8.75
CA PHE A 284 10.12 -8.55 -7.94
C PHE A 284 8.87 -7.69 -8.11
N GLN A 285 8.24 -7.38 -6.98
CA GLN A 285 7.11 -6.49 -6.89
C GLN A 285 7.38 -5.46 -5.80
N PRO A 286 6.77 -4.27 -5.90
CA PRO A 286 6.83 -3.29 -4.83
C PRO A 286 6.29 -3.85 -3.53
N MET A 287 6.75 -3.31 -2.41
CA MET A 287 6.42 -3.87 -1.10
C MET A 287 6.37 -2.79 -0.03
N ASN A 288 5.33 -2.84 0.80
CA ASN A 288 5.25 -2.08 2.03
C ASN A 288 5.97 -2.80 3.17
N VAL A 289 6.25 -2.11 4.27
CA VAL A 289 6.93 -2.78 5.39
C VAL A 289 6.00 -3.82 6.03
N ASN A 290 6.49 -5.05 6.17
CA ASN A 290 5.77 -6.11 6.86
C ASN A 290 6.76 -7.05 7.56
N PHE A 291 6.33 -7.73 8.61
CA PHE A 291 7.19 -8.63 9.41
C PHE A 291 7.75 -9.82 8.63
N GLY A 292 7.24 -10.13 7.42
CA GLY A 292 7.80 -11.16 6.55
C GLY A 292 9.15 -10.78 5.94
N LEU A 293 9.45 -9.47 5.85
CA LEU A 293 10.73 -8.97 5.33
C LEU A 293 11.87 -9.03 6.37
N PHE A 294 11.53 -9.22 7.65
CA PHE A 294 12.50 -9.20 8.73
C PHE A 294 13.10 -10.60 8.91
N PRO A 295 14.43 -10.71 9.12
CA PRO A 295 15.05 -11.97 9.54
C PRO A 295 14.32 -12.53 10.77
N PRO A 296 14.07 -13.85 10.88
CA PRO A 296 13.31 -14.40 12.00
C PRO A 296 13.91 -14.08 13.38
N VAL A 297 13.08 -14.15 14.42
CA VAL A 297 13.54 -14.09 15.82
C VAL A 297 13.54 -15.52 16.36
N ASP A 298 14.70 -15.97 16.81
CA ASP A 298 14.86 -17.32 17.34
C ASP A 298 14.11 -17.53 18.66
N GLY A 299 13.76 -18.78 18.94
CA GLY A 299 13.17 -19.18 20.22
C GLY A 299 11.70 -18.83 20.42
N LEU A 300 11.01 -18.24 19.42
CA LEU A 300 9.59 -17.89 19.52
C LEU A 300 8.71 -18.81 18.67
N LYS A 301 7.64 -19.34 19.28
CA LYS A 301 6.67 -20.20 18.59
C LYS A 301 5.92 -19.42 17.50
N GLY A 302 5.83 -20.01 16.31
CA GLY A 302 5.06 -19.48 15.20
C GLY A 302 3.53 -19.56 15.39
N GLY A 303 2.79 -19.06 14.39
CA GLY A 303 1.33 -19.13 14.35
C GLY A 303 0.59 -18.06 15.15
N ARG A 304 -0.75 -18.14 15.12
CA ARG A 304 -1.65 -17.08 15.64
C ARG A 304 -1.48 -16.82 17.15
N ARG A 305 -1.20 -17.88 17.94
CA ARG A 305 -1.04 -17.78 19.40
C ARG A 305 0.27 -17.11 19.82
N GLY A 306 1.34 -17.24 19.05
CA GLY A 306 2.64 -16.59 19.32
C GLY A 306 2.80 -15.21 18.67
N ARG A 307 1.81 -14.74 17.91
CA ARG A 307 1.90 -13.51 17.10
C ARG A 307 2.23 -12.28 17.94
N ARG A 308 1.60 -12.11 19.10
CA ARG A 308 1.79 -10.92 19.96
C ARG A 308 3.24 -10.81 20.42
N ASP A 309 3.76 -11.87 21.01
CA ASP A 309 5.09 -11.87 21.60
C ASP A 309 6.17 -11.80 20.51
N ARG A 310 5.95 -12.49 19.37
CA ARG A 310 6.83 -12.42 18.20
C ARG A 310 6.88 -11.01 17.58
N TYR A 311 5.73 -10.35 17.42
CA TYR A 311 5.70 -8.99 16.89
C TYR A 311 6.39 -8.01 17.82
N LYS A 312 6.18 -8.14 19.15
CA LYS A 312 6.90 -7.34 20.13
C LYS A 312 8.41 -7.55 20.02
N ALA A 313 8.87 -8.80 19.94
CA ALA A 313 10.29 -9.12 19.83
C ALA A 313 10.93 -8.56 18.55
N TYR A 314 10.24 -8.66 17.40
CA TYR A 314 10.68 -8.00 16.17
C TYR A 314 10.84 -6.49 16.37
N THR A 315 9.84 -5.83 16.97
CA THR A 315 9.89 -4.38 17.17
C THR A 315 10.95 -3.95 18.16
N ASP A 316 11.17 -4.71 19.24
CA ASP A 316 12.17 -4.39 20.25
C ASP A 316 13.58 -4.49 19.65
N ARG A 317 13.87 -5.59 18.94
CA ARG A 317 15.15 -5.77 18.23
C ARG A 317 15.36 -4.68 17.18
N ALA A 318 14.34 -4.40 16.36
CA ALA A 318 14.42 -3.35 15.33
C ALA A 318 14.74 -1.97 15.92
N LYS A 319 14.13 -1.61 17.06
CA LYS A 319 14.41 -0.33 17.74
C LYS A 319 15.83 -0.27 18.31
N ALA A 320 16.31 -1.36 18.90
CA ALA A 320 17.66 -1.45 19.44
C ALA A 320 18.71 -1.33 18.32
N ASP A 321 18.56 -2.13 17.26
CA ASP A 321 19.51 -2.17 16.14
C ASP A 321 19.52 -0.84 15.36
N TRP A 322 18.35 -0.23 15.16
CA TRP A 322 18.27 1.09 14.52
C TRP A 322 18.96 2.16 15.36
N SER A 323 18.67 2.21 16.67
CA SER A 323 19.31 3.17 17.58
C SER A 323 20.83 3.01 17.61
N ALA A 324 21.33 1.77 17.64
CA ALA A 324 22.76 1.48 17.57
C ALA A 324 23.38 1.95 16.26
N TRP A 325 22.69 1.73 15.13
CA TRP A 325 23.14 2.19 13.82
C TRP A 325 23.17 3.72 13.71
N LEU A 326 22.17 4.42 14.29
CA LEU A 326 22.18 5.88 14.39
C LEU A 326 23.40 6.38 15.15
N ALA A 327 23.65 5.83 16.35
CA ALA A 327 24.76 6.23 17.20
C ALA A 327 26.13 5.97 16.55
N ALA A 328 26.28 4.88 15.79
CA ALA A 328 27.50 4.60 15.03
C ALA A 328 27.76 5.63 13.92
N GLY A 329 26.70 6.22 13.35
CA GLY A 329 26.82 7.30 12.37
C GLY A 329 27.27 8.64 12.99
N ASP A 330 26.89 8.87 14.25
CA ASP A 330 27.23 10.09 14.99
C ASP A 330 28.62 9.98 15.67
N ALA A 331 29.05 8.78 16.07
CA ALA A 331 30.40 8.58 16.62
C ALA A 331 31.53 8.78 15.59
N ASN A 332 31.18 8.77 14.29
CA ASN A 332 32.08 9.06 13.18
C ASN A 332 31.93 10.51 12.64
N SER A 333 31.21 11.40 13.34
CA SER A 333 31.16 12.86 13.04
C SER A 333 32.11 13.64 13.92
#